data_AF-A0A1W9VY20-F1
#
_entry.id   AF-A0A1W9VY20-F1
#
_cell.length_a   1.000
_cell.length_b   1.000
_cell.length_c   1.000
_cell.angle_alpha   90.00
_cell.angle_beta   90.00
_cell.angle_gamma   90.00
#
_symmetry.space_group_name_H-M   'P 1'
#
loop_
_entity.id
_entity.type
_entity.pdbx_description
1 polymer ?
#
loop_
_entity_poly.entity_id
_entity_poly.type
_entity_poly.pdbx_seq_one_letter_code
_entity_poly.pdbx_strand_id
1 'polypeptide(L)'
;DVLKEKGIVYAPDYVINAAGLINVYYEIEGYNRANALNDSELIYDRLLEIYKIANEQNISTHAAASHYAEHRIEIMKNVHRTYIKR
;
A
#
# COMPACT_ATOMS: atom_id res chain seq x y z
N ASP A 1 1.61 12.92 -13.75
CA ASP A 1 1.38 14.36 -13.47
C ASP A 1 0.15 14.94 -14.14
N VAL A 2 -0.09 14.71 -15.43
CA VAL A 2 -1.27 15.26 -16.15
C VAL A 2 -2.62 15.01 -15.47
N LEU A 3 -2.86 13.82 -14.89
CA LEU A 3 -4.11 13.55 -14.17
C LEU A 3 -4.29 14.47 -12.95
N LYS A 4 -3.21 14.72 -12.21
CA LYS A 4 -3.19 15.63 -11.06
C LYS A 4 -3.44 17.08 -11.49
N GLU A 5 -2.79 17.53 -12.57
CA GLU A 5 -2.98 18.88 -13.13
C GLU A 5 -4.43 19.14 -13.54
N LYS A 6 -5.12 18.08 -14.00
CA LYS A 6 -6.55 18.11 -14.35
C LYS A 6 -7.49 17.95 -13.15
N GLY A 7 -6.98 17.84 -11.92
CA GLY A 7 -7.78 17.61 -10.73
C GLY A 7 -8.47 16.23 -10.68
N ILE A 8 -7.97 15.26 -11.44
CA ILE A 8 -8.52 13.90 -11.48
C ILE A 8 -7.90 13.08 -10.35
N VAL A 9 -8.75 12.58 -9.46
CA VAL A 9 -8.32 11.64 -8.42
C VAL A 9 -8.06 10.29 -9.06
N TYR A 10 -6.80 9.86 -9.00
CA TYR A 10 -6.34 8.60 -9.59
C TYR A 10 -5.87 7.65 -8.48
N ALA A 11 -6.49 6.47 -8.37
CA ALA A 11 -5.99 5.37 -7.56
C ALA A 11 -4.85 4.65 -8.31
N PRO A 12 -3.64 4.55 -7.75
CA PRO A 12 -2.54 3.83 -8.39
C PRO A 12 -2.92 2.37 -8.65
N ASP A 13 -2.66 1.92 -9.87
CA ASP A 13 -3.04 0.61 -10.41
C ASP A 13 -2.56 -0.55 -9.52
N TYR A 14 -1.26 -0.60 -9.20
CA TYR A 14 -0.66 -1.67 -8.38
C TYR A 14 -1.11 -1.67 -6.92
N VAL A 15 -1.79 -0.61 -6.46
CA VAL A 15 -2.36 -0.54 -5.11
C VAL A 15 -3.81 -1.01 -5.14
N ILE A 16 -4.63 -0.47 -6.05
CA ILE A 16 -6.06 -0.81 -6.12
C ILE A 16 -6.29 -2.29 -6.49
N ASN A 17 -5.40 -2.88 -7.28
CA ASN A 17 -5.50 -4.28 -7.72
C ASN A 17 -4.76 -5.28 -6.81
N ALA A 18 -4.20 -4.84 -5.67
CA ALA A 18 -3.34 -5.67 -4.81
C ALA A 18 -4.05 -6.88 -4.19
N ALA A 19 -5.39 -6.89 -4.14
CA ALA A 19 -6.19 -7.97 -3.58
C ALA A 19 -5.90 -9.35 -4.20
N GLY A 20 -5.52 -9.38 -5.50
CA GLY A 20 -5.13 -10.64 -6.15
C GLY A 20 -3.88 -11.26 -5.53
N LEU A 21 -2.85 -10.46 -5.24
CA LEU A 21 -1.63 -10.93 -4.58
C LEU A 21 -1.89 -11.32 -3.12
N ILE A 22 -2.74 -10.57 -2.42
CA ILE A 22 -3.16 -10.90 -1.04
C ILE A 22 -3.84 -12.27 -1.01
N ASN A 23 -4.74 -12.54 -1.95
CA ASN A 23 -5.41 -13.85 -2.02
C ASN A 23 -4.40 -14.99 -2.27
N VAL A 24 -3.47 -14.81 -3.20
CA VAL A 24 -2.42 -15.82 -3.50
C VAL A 24 -1.49 -16.05 -2.31
N TYR A 25 -1.16 -15.01 -1.51
CA TYR A 25 -0.41 -15.18 -0.27
C TYR A 25 -1.11 -16.16 0.69
N TYR A 26 -2.43 -16.02 0.85
CA TYR A 26 -3.21 -16.94 1.70
C TYR A 26 -3.37 -18.34 1.10
N GLU A 27 -3.28 -18.51 -0.23
CA GLU A 27 -3.22 -19.85 -0.84
C GLU A 27 -1.96 -20.62 -0.42
N ILE A 28 -0.86 -19.91 -0.14
CA ILE A 28 0.43 -20.51 0.28
C ILE A 28 0.46 -20.78 1.80
N GLU A 29 -0.04 -19.85 2.62
CA GLU A 29 0.02 -19.96 4.09
C GLU A 29 -1.01 -20.93 4.69
N GLY A 30 -2.00 -21.36 3.90
CA GLY A 30 -3.16 -22.12 4.35
C GLY A 30 -4.42 -21.29 4.19
N TYR A 31 -5.18 -21.61 3.14
CA TYR A 31 -6.23 -20.74 2.63
C TYR A 31 -7.31 -20.43 3.68
N ASN A 32 -7.37 -19.16 4.06
CA ASN A 32 -8.44 -18.59 4.88
C ASN A 32 -9.05 -17.39 4.16
N ARG A 33 -10.24 -17.59 3.60
CA ARG A 33 -10.97 -16.55 2.86
C ARG A 33 -11.26 -15.31 3.71
N ALA A 34 -11.55 -15.47 5.00
CA ALA A 34 -11.85 -14.34 5.87
C ALA A 34 -10.61 -13.45 6.05
N ASN A 35 -9.43 -14.05 6.25
CA ASN A 35 -8.18 -13.30 6.36
C ASN A 35 -7.83 -12.61 5.04
N ALA A 36 -7.97 -13.29 3.90
CA ALA A 36 -7.73 -12.69 2.58
C ALA A 36 -8.61 -11.47 2.31
N LEU A 37 -9.90 -11.53 2.71
CA LEU A 37 -10.81 -10.40 2.61
C LEU A 37 -10.44 -9.27 3.56
N ASN A 38 -10.21 -9.58 4.84
CA ASN A 38 -9.84 -8.58 5.85
C ASN A 38 -8.57 -7.80 5.45
N ASP A 39 -7.56 -8.49 4.94
CA ASP A 39 -6.33 -7.83 4.49
C ASP A 39 -6.54 -7.04 3.19
N SER A 40 -7.43 -7.50 2.31
CA SER A 40 -7.81 -6.75 1.11
C SER A 40 -8.55 -5.46 1.43
N GLU A 41 -9.33 -5.41 2.51
CA GLU A 41 -10.01 -4.19 2.97
C GLU A 41 -9.01 -3.08 3.34
N LEU A 42 -7.79 -3.43 3.78
CA LEU A 42 -6.74 -2.46 4.09
C LEU A 42 -6.30 -1.62 2.88
N ILE A 43 -6.61 -2.05 1.64
CA ILE A 43 -6.35 -1.25 0.42
C ILE A 43 -7.03 0.13 0.51
N TYR A 44 -8.21 0.20 1.13
CA TYR A 44 -8.91 1.45 1.36
C TYR A 44 -8.05 2.45 2.16
N ASP A 45 -7.56 2.02 3.32
CA ASP A 45 -6.72 2.86 4.19
C ASP A 45 -5.41 3.23 3.50
N ARG A 46 -4.82 2.32 2.71
CA ARG A 46 -3.58 2.60 1.97
C ARG A 46 -3.77 3.69 0.93
N LEU A 47 -4.89 3.66 0.20
CA LEU A 47 -5.21 4.71 -0.76
C LEU A 47 -5.42 6.06 -0.06
N LEU A 48 -6.07 6.09 1.10
CA LEU A 48 -6.20 7.33 1.89
C LEU A 48 -4.85 7.90 2.32
N GLU A 49 -3.94 7.05 2.81
CA GLU A 49 -2.57 7.45 3.16
C GLU A 49 -1.82 8.01 1.93
N ILE A 50 -1.93 7.34 0.78
CA ILE A 50 -1.30 7.78 -0.48
C ILE A 50 -1.87 9.12 -0.95
N TYR A 51 -3.18 9.32 -0.88
CA TYR A 51 -3.81 10.60 -1.24
C TYR A 51 -3.36 11.73 -0.32
N LYS A 52 -3.24 11.45 0.97
CA LYS A 52 -2.70 12.40 1.94
C LYS A 52 -1.26 12.78 1.59
N ILE A 53 -0.38 11.82 1.33
CA ILE A 53 1.01 12.07 0.93
C ILE A 53 1.07 12.89 -0.37
N ALA A 54 0.27 12.52 -1.37
CA ALA A 54 0.21 13.23 -2.65
C ALA A 54 -0.16 14.70 -2.47
N ASN A 55 -1.13 14.98 -1.59
CA ASN A 55 -1.57 16.33 -1.26
C ASN A 55 -0.51 17.11 -0.46
N GLU A 56 0.04 16.52 0.60
CA GLU A 56 1.03 17.17 1.48
C GLU A 56 2.33 17.50 0.76
N GLN A 57 2.80 16.62 -0.12
CA GLN A 57 4.05 16.79 -0.85
C GLN A 57 3.84 17.41 -2.24
N ASN A 58 2.58 17.67 -2.63
CA ASN A 58 2.21 18.21 -3.93
C ASN A 58 2.76 17.37 -5.11
N ILE A 59 2.65 16.05 -5.03
CA ILE A 59 3.10 15.10 -6.06
C ILE A 59 1.93 14.29 -6.63
N SER A 60 2.16 13.53 -7.71
CA SER A 60 1.14 12.62 -8.23
C SER A 60 0.87 11.46 -7.28
N THR A 61 -0.34 10.90 -7.32
CA THR A 61 -0.68 9.73 -6.49
C THR A 61 0.19 8.50 -6.80
N HIS A 62 0.66 8.38 -8.05
CA HIS A 62 1.60 7.33 -8.44
C HIS A 62 2.96 7.51 -7.74
N ALA A 63 3.52 8.72 -7.74
CA ALA A 63 4.76 9.01 -7.02
C ALA A 63 4.59 8.85 -5.50
N ALA A 64 3.47 9.34 -4.94
CA ALA A 64 3.15 9.17 -3.53
C ALA A 64 3.06 7.70 -3.10
N ALA A 65 2.53 6.83 -3.96
CA ALA A 65 2.50 5.39 -3.69
C ALA A 65 3.89 4.75 -3.66
N SER A 66 4.82 5.20 -4.52
CA SER A 66 6.22 4.77 -4.46
C SER A 66 6.88 5.21 -3.15
N HIS A 67 6.71 6.48 -2.76
CA HIS A 67 7.22 6.99 -1.48
C HIS A 67 6.64 6.24 -0.28
N TYR A 68 5.33 5.96 -0.30
CA TYR A 68 4.66 5.18 0.72
C TYR A 68 5.27 3.78 0.85
N ALA A 69 5.50 3.09 -0.27
CA ALA A 69 6.10 1.75 -0.29
C ALA A 69 7.55 1.75 0.22
N GLU A 70 8.38 2.68 -0.24
CA GLU A 70 9.78 2.82 0.22
C GLU A 70 9.86 3.08 1.72
N HIS A 71 9.07 4.03 2.23
CA HIS A 71 9.01 4.34 3.65
C HIS A 71 8.58 3.14 4.50
N ARG A 72 7.58 2.38 4.03
CA ARG A 72 7.15 1.13 4.68
C ARG A 72 8.27 0.09 4.75
N ILE A 73 9.02 -0.10 3.67
CA ILE A 73 10.15 -1.03 3.61
C ILE A 73 11.23 -0.59 4.60
N GLU A 74 11.54 0.71 4.65
CA GLU A 74 12.54 1.25 5.57
C GLU A 74 12.16 1.07 7.04
N ILE A 75 10.91 1.39 7.41
CA ILE A 75 10.40 1.16 8.78
C ILE A 75 10.52 -0.32 9.15
N MET A 76 10.05 -1.22 8.29
CA MET A 76 10.10 -2.65 8.58
C MET A 76 11.54 -3.16 8.71
N LYS A 77 12.47 -2.68 7.87
CA LYS A 77 13.90 -3.00 7.98
C LYS A 77 14.47 -2.60 9.35
N ASN A 78 14.10 -1.42 9.85
CA ASN A 78 14.55 -0.94 11.14
C ASN A 78 13.97 -1.75 12.31
N VAL A 79 12.68 -2.12 12.26
CA VAL A 79 12.05 -2.98 13.26
C VAL A 79 12.74 -4.34 13.36
N HIS A 80 13.01 -4.98 12.22
CA HIS A 80 13.69 -6.29 12.18
C HIS A 80 15.12 -6.22 12.73
N ARG A 81 15.83 -5.11 12.53
CA ARG A 81 17.19 -4.91 13.07
C ARG A 81 17.21 -4.85 14.60
N THR A 82 16.17 -4.30 15.22
CA THR A 82 16.09 -4.14 16.69
C THR A 82 15.49 -5.36 17.38
N TYR A 83 14.89 -6.30 16.64
CA TYR A 83 14.29 -7.51 17.20
C TYR A 83 15.36 -8.48 17.75
N ILE A 84 15.42 -8.61 19.08
CA ILE A 84 16.21 -9.65 19.75
C ILE A 84 15.29 -10.84 20.02
N LYS A 85 15.53 -11.96 19.32
CA LYS A 85 14.82 -13.22 19.56
C LYS A 85 15.18 -13.72 20.97
N ARG A 86 14.22 -13.74 21.89
CA ARG A 86 14.34 -14.44 23.18
C ARG A 86 14.12 -15.93 23.00
#